data_AF-A0AAC9RP79-F1
#
_entry.id   AF-A0AAC9RP79-F1
#
_cell.length_a   1.000
_cell.length_b   1.000
_cell.length_c   1.000
_cell.angle_alpha   90.00
_cell.angle_beta   90.00
_cell.angle_gamma   90.00
#
_symmetry.space_group_name_H-M   'P 1'
#
loop_
_entity.id
_entity.type
_entity.pdbx_description
1 polymer ?
#
loop_
_entity_poly.entity_id
_entity_poly.type
_entity_poly.pdbx_seq_one_letter_code
_entity_poly.pdbx_strand_id
1 'polypeptide(L)'
;MKEIFTLADSLKELKEWKKQLDQERKEVNGKIEALEESLSQAMIQEELENFNRGGMMYYLNTKLYANAIPQRKEALFTALKKEGYGDLVYETVNANSLAAFIKEQVEENDEKLPSWLEGLVNTYEKISVGMRKGK
;
A
#
# COMPACT_ATOMS: atom_id res chain seq x y z
N MET A 1 23.75 12.28 26.83
CA MET A 1 23.51 10.81 26.67
C MET A 1 22.13 10.38 27.20
N LYS A 2 21.67 10.87 28.35
CA LYS A 2 20.31 10.59 28.89
C LYS A 2 19.19 10.83 27.86
N GLU A 3 19.22 11.96 27.16
CA GLU A 3 18.24 12.31 26.11
C GLU A 3 18.20 11.32 24.95
N ILE A 4 19.37 10.89 24.44
CA ILE A 4 19.46 9.91 23.34
C ILE A 4 18.82 8.57 23.74
N PHE A 5 19.05 8.11 24.98
CA PHE A 5 18.43 6.89 25.48
C PHE A 5 16.93 7.04 25.66
N THR A 6 16.45 8.15 26.22
CA THR A 6 15.02 8.43 26.32
C THR A 6 14.35 8.44 24.95
N LEU A 7 14.95 9.10 23.95
CA LEU A 7 14.42 9.11 22.58
C LEU A 7 14.43 7.70 21.95
N ALA A 8 15.47 6.90 22.19
CA ALA A 8 15.55 5.54 21.69
C ALA A 8 14.49 4.62 22.31
N ASP A 9 14.25 4.75 23.62
CA ASP A 9 13.22 4.00 24.34
C ASP A 9 11.82 4.39 23.85
N SER A 10 11.52 5.68 23.74
CA SER A 10 10.24 6.15 23.18
C SER A 10 10.04 5.71 21.72
N LEU A 11 11.09 5.73 20.89
CA LEU A 11 11.01 5.24 19.51
C LEU A 11 10.69 3.74 19.48
N LYS A 12 11.28 2.95 20.38
CA LYS A 12 11.01 1.52 20.49
C LYS A 12 9.56 1.27 20.89
N GLU A 13 9.09 1.92 21.96
CA GLU A 13 7.71 1.81 22.45
C GLU A 13 6.70 2.14 21.35
N LEU A 14 6.91 3.24 20.62
CA LEU A 14 6.02 3.64 19.53
C LEU A 14 6.00 2.62 18.37
N LYS A 15 7.14 2.02 18.01
CA LYS A 15 7.19 0.98 16.97
C LYS A 15 6.52 -0.31 17.42
N GLU A 16 6.67 -0.69 18.68
CA GLU A 16 6.00 -1.87 19.26
C GLU A 16 4.50 -1.66 19.35
N TRP A 17 4.05 -0.50 19.82
CA TRP A 17 2.63 -0.14 19.87
C TRP A 17 2.00 -0.06 18.48
N LYS A 18 2.66 0.57 17.52
CA LYS A 18 2.21 0.57 16.11
C LYS A 18 2.02 -0.87 15.60
N LYS A 19 2.96 -1.77 15.89
CA LYS A 19 2.87 -3.17 15.48
C LYS A 19 1.66 -3.88 16.10
N GLN A 20 1.32 -3.57 17.35
CA GLN A 20 0.12 -4.10 18.01
C GLN A 20 -1.15 -3.57 17.34
N LEU A 21 -1.25 -2.26 17.13
CA LEU A 21 -2.40 -1.65 16.42
C LEU A 21 -2.57 -2.21 15.00
N ASP A 22 -1.48 -2.41 14.27
CA ASP A 22 -1.50 -3.01 12.93
C ASP A 22 -2.02 -4.46 12.97
N GLN A 23 -1.77 -5.20 14.06
CA GLN A 23 -2.28 -6.56 14.26
C GLN A 23 -3.76 -6.55 14.64
N GLU A 24 -4.16 -5.73 15.61
CA GLU A 24 -5.56 -5.56 16.01
C GLU A 24 -6.44 -5.13 14.83
N ARG A 25 -5.96 -4.18 14.02
CA ARG A 25 -6.64 -3.75 12.80
C ARG A 25 -6.88 -4.93 11.84
N LYS A 26 -5.87 -5.78 11.62
CA LYS A 26 -6.02 -6.96 10.74
C LYS A 26 -7.05 -7.94 11.29
N GLU A 27 -7.04 -8.17 12.59
CA GLU A 27 -8.00 -9.06 13.25
C GLU A 27 -9.43 -8.53 13.17
N VAL A 28 -9.64 -7.23 13.41
CA VAL A 28 -10.95 -6.59 13.28
C VAL A 28 -11.43 -6.65 11.84
N ASN A 29 -10.58 -6.36 10.86
CA ASN A 29 -10.94 -6.47 9.44
C ASN A 29 -11.37 -7.89 9.08
N GLY A 30 -10.63 -8.91 9.51
CA GLY A 30 -11.01 -10.31 9.24
C GLY A 30 -12.35 -10.70 9.88
N LYS A 31 -12.65 -10.20 11.09
CA LYS A 31 -13.96 -10.41 11.74
C LYS A 31 -15.10 -9.73 10.98
N ILE A 32 -14.86 -8.52 10.47
CA ILE A 32 -15.84 -7.79 9.64
C ILE A 32 -16.12 -8.57 8.36
N GLU A 33 -15.08 -8.96 7.61
CA GLU A 33 -15.22 -9.71 6.36
C GLU A 33 -16.03 -11.01 6.56
N ALA A 34 -15.73 -11.78 7.60
CA ALA A 34 -16.46 -13.01 7.93
C ALA A 34 -17.93 -12.76 8.31
N LEU A 35 -18.22 -11.66 9.02
CA LEU A 35 -19.59 -11.28 9.37
C LEU A 35 -20.36 -10.76 8.15
N GLU A 36 -19.73 -9.98 7.28
CA GLU A 36 -20.33 -9.51 6.02
C GLU A 36 -20.70 -10.69 5.12
N GLU A 37 -19.81 -11.67 4.97
CA GLU A 37 -20.10 -12.90 4.24
C GLU A 37 -21.29 -13.65 4.86
N SER A 38 -21.24 -13.93 6.17
CA SER A 38 -22.32 -14.64 6.87
C SER A 38 -23.67 -13.91 6.77
N LEU A 39 -23.66 -12.58 6.93
CA LEU A 39 -24.87 -11.76 6.86
C LEU A 39 -25.43 -11.73 5.44
N SER A 40 -24.57 -11.59 4.42
CA SER A 40 -25.01 -11.61 3.03
C SER A 40 -25.62 -12.96 2.64
N GLN A 41 -25.05 -14.07 3.09
CA GLN A 41 -25.60 -15.42 2.85
C GLN A 41 -26.95 -15.61 3.55
N ALA A 42 -27.08 -15.17 4.80
CA ALA A 42 -28.35 -15.21 5.52
C ALA A 42 -29.43 -14.36 4.81
N MET A 43 -29.07 -13.16 4.35
CA MET A 43 -29.97 -12.31 3.58
C MET A 43 -30.41 -12.97 2.26
N ILE A 44 -29.50 -13.63 1.54
CA ILE A 44 -29.84 -14.38 0.32
C ILE A 44 -30.78 -15.55 0.64
N GLN A 45 -30.50 -16.32 1.70
CA GLN A 45 -31.30 -17.46 2.11
C GLN A 45 -32.74 -17.08 2.52
N GLU A 46 -32.89 -15.92 3.16
CA GLU A 46 -34.19 -15.36 3.58
C GLU A 46 -34.84 -14.49 2.48
N GLU A 47 -34.25 -14.43 1.27
CA GLU A 47 -34.71 -13.60 0.15
C GLU A 47 -34.85 -12.10 0.50
N LEU A 48 -33.99 -11.59 1.39
CA LEU A 48 -33.97 -10.20 1.84
C LEU A 48 -32.95 -9.37 1.05
N GLU A 49 -33.41 -8.44 0.23
CA GLU A 49 -32.52 -7.48 -0.44
C GLU A 49 -31.98 -6.40 0.51
N ASN A 50 -32.77 -6.00 1.51
CA ASN A 50 -32.39 -5.01 2.51
C ASN A 50 -33.26 -5.10 3.79
N PHE A 51 -32.77 -4.56 4.90
CA PHE A 51 -33.53 -4.41 6.14
C PHE A 51 -33.04 -3.20 6.97
N ASN A 52 -33.90 -2.72 7.89
CA ASN A 52 -33.55 -1.64 8.82
C ASN A 52 -33.46 -2.17 10.26
N ARG A 53 -32.38 -1.82 10.96
CA ARG A 53 -32.19 -2.17 12.38
C ARG A 53 -31.29 -1.15 13.07
N GLY A 54 -31.68 -0.69 14.27
CA GLY A 54 -30.85 0.20 15.08
C GLY A 54 -30.51 1.55 14.42
N GLY A 55 -31.40 2.07 13.56
CA GLY A 55 -31.16 3.32 12.83
C GLY A 55 -30.24 3.18 11.60
N MET A 56 -29.91 1.94 11.20
CA MET A 56 -29.09 1.64 10.01
C MET A 56 -29.88 0.81 9.01
N MET A 57 -29.62 1.03 7.72
CA MET A 57 -30.10 0.23 6.61
C MET A 57 -28.98 -0.70 6.14
N TYR A 58 -29.28 -1.99 6.05
CA TYR A 58 -28.40 -3.03 5.55
C TYR A 58 -28.96 -3.51 4.22
N TYR A 59 -28.12 -3.67 3.20
CA TYR A 59 -28.57 -4.07 1.86
C TYR A 59 -27.51 -4.92 1.16
N LEU A 60 -27.96 -5.85 0.31
CA LEU A 60 -27.07 -6.61 -0.55
C LEU A 60 -26.49 -5.69 -1.63
N ASN A 61 -25.18 -5.72 -1.80
CA ASN A 61 -24.49 -4.96 -2.85
C ASN A 61 -23.64 -5.91 -3.69
N THR A 62 -23.85 -5.92 -4.99
CA THR A 62 -23.04 -6.69 -5.94
C THR A 62 -22.03 -5.77 -6.62
N LYS A 63 -20.74 -6.07 -6.42
CA LYS A 63 -19.64 -5.44 -7.16
C LYS A 63 -18.93 -6.48 -8.01
N LEU A 64 -18.59 -6.09 -9.24
CA LEU A 64 -17.67 -6.86 -10.08
C LEU A 64 -16.24 -6.64 -9.60
N TYR A 65 -15.58 -7.70 -9.17
CA TYR A 65 -14.15 -7.69 -8.89
C TYR A 65 -13.41 -8.30 -10.08
N ALA A 66 -12.57 -7.50 -10.73
CA ALA A 66 -11.70 -7.95 -11.81
C ALA A 66 -10.25 -7.78 -11.38
N ASN A 67 -9.46 -8.86 -11.44
CA ASN A 67 -8.04 -8.84 -11.15
C ASN A 67 -7.26 -9.27 -12.40
N ALA A 68 -6.15 -8.59 -12.68
CA ALA A 68 -5.24 -9.00 -13.74
C ALA A 68 -4.64 -10.37 -13.41
N ILE A 69 -4.65 -11.28 -14.38
CA ILE A 69 -3.95 -12.56 -14.27
C ILE A 69 -2.44 -12.26 -14.18
N PRO A 70 -1.73 -12.66 -13.10
CA PRO A 70 -0.36 -12.20 -12.86
C PRO A 70 0.61 -12.46 -14.02
N GLN A 71 0.51 -13.63 -14.66
CA GLN A 71 1.38 -14.06 -15.76
C GLN A 71 1.00 -13.44 -17.12
N ARG A 72 -0.10 -12.70 -17.20
CA ARG A 72 -0.61 -12.09 -18.44
C ARG A 72 -0.73 -10.57 -18.36
N LYS A 73 -0.10 -9.94 -17.36
CA LYS A 73 -0.17 -8.48 -17.19
C LYS A 73 0.29 -7.71 -18.43
N GLU A 74 1.37 -8.13 -19.07
CA GLU A 74 1.87 -7.46 -20.30
C GLU A 74 0.88 -7.56 -21.46
N ALA A 75 0.28 -8.74 -21.65
CA ALA A 75 -0.75 -8.95 -22.67
C ALA A 75 -2.00 -8.11 -22.38
N LEU A 76 -2.40 -8.01 -21.10
CA LEU A 76 -3.50 -7.14 -20.66
C LEU A 76 -3.19 -5.67 -20.95
N PHE A 77 -2.00 -5.18 -20.59
CA PHE A 77 -1.60 -3.79 -20.83
C PHE A 77 -1.58 -3.47 -22.33
N THR A 78 -1.01 -4.36 -23.13
CA THR A 78 -1.00 -4.23 -24.58
C THR A 78 -2.41 -4.18 -25.16
N ALA A 79 -3.30 -5.08 -24.71
CA ALA A 79 -4.69 -5.10 -25.14
C ALA A 79 -5.43 -3.80 -24.76
N LEU A 80 -5.30 -3.35 -23.51
CA LEU A 80 -5.91 -2.10 -23.04
C LEU A 80 -5.44 -0.89 -23.84
N LYS A 81 -4.12 -0.76 -24.06
CA LYS A 81 -3.56 0.34 -24.88
C LYS A 81 -4.05 0.28 -26.33
N LYS A 82 -4.11 -0.91 -26.93
CA LYS A 82 -4.58 -1.10 -28.31
C LYS A 82 -6.05 -0.69 -28.49
N GLU A 83 -6.89 -1.00 -27.50
CA GLU A 83 -8.32 -0.66 -27.50
C GLU A 83 -8.60 0.80 -27.06
N GLY A 84 -7.56 1.63 -26.87
CA GLY A 84 -7.70 3.04 -26.51
C GLY A 84 -7.88 3.32 -25.02
N TYR A 85 -7.81 2.29 -24.16
CA TYR A 85 -7.89 2.42 -22.71
C TYR A 85 -6.50 2.49 -22.05
N GLY A 86 -5.57 3.18 -22.71
CA GLY A 86 -4.20 3.34 -22.22
C GLY A 86 -4.12 3.98 -20.83
N ASP A 87 -5.05 4.88 -20.52
CA ASP A 87 -5.12 5.59 -19.23
C ASP A 87 -5.42 4.66 -18.03
N LEU A 88 -5.94 3.45 -18.27
CA LEU A 88 -6.07 2.42 -17.23
C LEU A 88 -4.73 1.77 -16.86
N VAL A 89 -3.71 1.92 -17.71
CA VAL A 89 -2.38 1.34 -17.50
C VAL A 89 -1.47 2.40 -16.90
N TYR A 90 -1.12 2.23 -15.62
CA TYR A 90 -0.19 3.11 -14.93
C TYR A 90 1.25 2.60 -15.10
N GLU A 91 2.08 3.34 -15.83
CA GLU A 91 3.51 3.07 -15.98
C GLU A 91 4.28 3.71 -14.83
N THR A 92 4.97 2.87 -14.05
CA THR A 92 5.65 3.32 -12.84
C THR A 92 7.11 2.95 -12.86
N VAL A 93 7.96 3.85 -12.36
CA VAL A 93 9.31 3.51 -11.95
C VAL A 93 9.31 3.17 -10.47
N ASN A 94 9.94 2.06 -10.08
CA ASN A 94 10.08 1.72 -8.68
C ASN A 94 10.95 2.77 -7.97
N ALA A 95 10.42 3.42 -6.94
CA ALA A 95 11.12 4.51 -6.25
C ALA A 95 12.45 4.09 -5.61
N ASN A 96 12.55 2.86 -5.10
CA ASN A 96 13.80 2.37 -4.49
C ASN A 96 14.85 2.07 -5.57
N SER A 97 14.45 1.43 -6.66
CA SER A 97 15.34 1.19 -7.80
C SER A 97 15.80 2.51 -8.44
N LEU A 98 14.90 3.48 -8.58
CA LEU A 98 15.21 4.81 -9.08
C LEU A 98 16.19 5.54 -8.14
N ALA A 99 15.98 5.49 -6.83
CA ALA A 99 16.89 6.11 -5.87
C ALA A 99 18.29 5.49 -5.91
N ALA A 100 18.40 4.17 -6.02
CA ALA A 100 19.67 3.47 -6.18
C ALA A 100 20.37 3.89 -7.49
N PHE A 101 19.64 3.89 -8.60
CA PHE A 101 20.14 4.32 -9.90
C PHE A 101 20.61 5.79 -9.89
N ILE A 102 19.83 6.72 -9.33
CA ILE A 102 20.22 8.14 -9.24
C ILE A 102 21.50 8.28 -8.42
N LYS A 103 21.65 7.53 -7.32
CA LYS A 103 22.86 7.56 -6.50
C LYS A 103 24.08 7.13 -7.31
N GLU A 104 24.00 6.03 -8.05
CA GLU A 104 25.07 5.56 -8.95
C GLU A 104 25.40 6.61 -10.01
N GLN A 105 24.38 7.22 -10.64
CA GLN A 105 24.59 8.28 -11.63
C GLN A 105 25.28 9.51 -11.04
N VAL A 106 24.95 9.92 -9.82
CA VAL A 106 25.60 11.04 -9.14
C VAL A 106 27.06 10.71 -8.81
N GLU A 107 27.35 9.51 -8.34
CA GLU A 107 28.71 9.04 -8.03
C GLU A 107 29.60 8.96 -9.30
N GLU A 108 29.05 8.55 -10.44
CA GLU A 108 29.76 8.47 -11.72
C GLU A 108 29.96 9.84 -12.41
N ASN A 109 29.18 10.86 -12.04
CA ASN A 109 29.17 12.18 -12.67
C ASN A 109 29.65 13.28 -11.72
N ASP A 110 30.77 13.06 -11.02
CA ASP A 110 31.42 14.05 -10.14
C ASP A 110 30.48 14.64 -9.07
N GLU A 111 29.69 13.78 -8.41
CA GLU A 111 28.69 14.14 -7.40
C GLU A 111 27.59 15.09 -7.93
N LYS A 112 27.31 15.09 -9.24
CA LYS A 112 26.26 15.89 -9.86
C LYS A 112 25.20 15.04 -10.53
N LEU A 113 23.96 15.51 -10.43
CA LEU A 113 22.85 14.92 -11.17
C LEU A 113 23.03 15.17 -12.69
N PRO A 114 22.93 14.14 -13.55
CA PRO A 114 22.96 14.33 -15.00
C PRO A 114 21.84 15.26 -15.50
N SER A 115 22.14 16.10 -16.49
CA SER A 115 21.20 17.11 -17.01
C SER A 115 19.90 16.53 -17.57
N TRP A 116 19.91 15.30 -18.10
CA TRP A 116 18.70 14.65 -18.61
C TRP A 116 17.71 14.25 -17.50
N LEU A 117 18.16 14.19 -16.25
CA LEU A 117 17.31 13.96 -15.06
C LEU A 117 16.90 15.27 -14.38
N GLU A 118 17.48 16.40 -14.77
CA GLU A 118 17.20 17.70 -14.16
C GLU A 118 15.72 18.09 -14.36
N GLY A 119 15.05 18.47 -13.26
CA GLY A 119 13.63 18.78 -13.26
C GLY A 119 12.69 17.56 -13.36
N LEU A 120 13.22 16.37 -13.62
CA LEU A 120 12.44 15.12 -13.64
C LEU A 120 12.46 14.39 -12.29
N VAL A 121 13.49 14.64 -11.46
CA VAL A 121 13.64 14.02 -10.14
C VAL A 121 13.94 15.07 -9.08
N ASN A 122 13.44 14.85 -7.86
CA ASN A 122 13.79 15.62 -6.69
C ASN A 122 14.66 14.74 -5.77
N THR A 123 15.90 15.16 -5.52
CA THR A 123 16.83 14.46 -4.63
C THR A 123 16.90 15.18 -3.28
N TYR A 124 16.86 14.41 -2.20
CA TYR A 124 17.10 14.91 -0.85
C TYR A 124 17.68 13.80 0.03
N GLU A 125 18.52 14.17 0.98
CA GLU A 125 19.03 13.23 1.98
C GLU A 125 18.17 13.28 3.25
N LYS A 126 17.80 12.11 3.74
CA LYS A 126 17.10 11.95 5.01
C LYS A 126 17.89 11.05 5.94
N ILE A 127 18.45 11.65 6.99
CA ILE A 127 19.03 10.89 8.10
C ILE A 127 17.88 10.29 8.92
N SER A 128 17.92 8.98 9.16
CA SER A 128 16.91 8.28 9.95
C SER A 128 17.53 7.23 10.86
N VAL A 129 16.83 6.92 11.96
CA VAL A 129 17.29 5.92 12.95
C VAL A 129 16.72 4.54 12.60
N GLY A 130 17.63 3.62 12.24
CA GLY A 130 17.32 2.20 12.07
C GLY A 130 17.28 1.45 13.40
N MET A 131 16.43 0.42 13.51
CA MET A 131 16.39 -0.46 14.68
C MET A 131 16.55 -1.91 14.24
N ARG A 132 17.47 -2.64 14.87
CA ARG A 132 17.66 -4.09 14.71
C ARG A 132 17.92 -4.71 16.08
N LYS A 133 17.60 -5.99 16.26
CA LYS A 133 17.99 -6.71 17.48
C LYS A 133 19.53 -6.76 17.56
N GLY A 134 20.06 -6.43 18.73
CA GLY A 134 21.47 -6.66 19.05
C GLY A 134 21.76 -8.15 19.19
N LYS A 135 23.04 -8.52 19.12
CA LYS A 135 23.51 -9.85 19.52
C LYS A 135 23.41 -10.01 21.03
#